data_AF-A0A9W6H5N6-F1
#
_entry.id   AF-A0A9W6H5N6-F1
#
_cell.length_a   1.000
_cell.length_b   1.000
_cell.length_c   1.000
_cell.angle_alpha   90.00
_cell.angle_beta   90.00
_cell.angle_gamma   90.00
#
_symmetry.space_group_name_H-M   'P 1'
#
loop_
_entity.id
_entity.type
_entity.pdbx_description
1 polymer ?
#
loop_
_entity_poly.entity_id
_entity_poly.type
_entity_poly.pdbx_seq_one_letter_code
_entity_poly.pdbx_strand_id
1 'polypeptide(L)'
;MTAPLREGEGLPAGTLLAFAVAADGALVVCGLGFGSLLTGSDVIETPGIGIVPAALAVVVSIAVFGLALWPALRIPHPSFVRVIGVLFASAAAYGAALWLLALAFGAGIASATAAVADVTIGWPVPVIAGAAAVAAWGAIAVRRTRARRPLWPWERHDDDE
;
A
#
# COMPACT_ATOMS: atom_id res chain seq x y z
N MET A 1 -6.53 9.89 27.98
CA MET A 1 -7.96 10.26 28.02
C MET A 1 -8.55 9.97 26.64
N THR A 2 -9.02 8.74 26.43
CA THR A 2 -9.73 8.33 25.21
C THR A 2 -11.22 8.52 25.46
N ALA A 3 -11.85 9.43 24.72
CA ALA A 3 -13.29 9.63 24.79
C ALA A 3 -14.02 8.31 24.49
N PRO A 4 -15.15 8.03 25.18
CA PRO A 4 -15.95 6.85 24.87
C PRO A 4 -16.40 6.92 23.41
N LEU A 5 -16.19 5.82 22.68
CA LEU A 5 -16.70 5.65 21.31
C LEU A 5 -18.21 5.85 21.36
N ARG A 6 -18.75 6.78 20.57
CA ARG A 6 -20.20 6.95 20.47
C ARG A 6 -20.80 5.68 19.86
N GLU A 7 -21.82 5.15 20.49
CA GLU A 7 -22.58 4.02 19.95
C GLU A 7 -22.99 4.30 18.50
N GLY A 8 -22.55 3.45 17.58
CA GLY A 8 -22.79 3.59 16.13
C GLY A 8 -21.59 4.08 15.29
N GLU A 9 -20.45 4.38 15.90
CA GLU A 9 -19.24 4.79 15.17
C GLU A 9 -18.46 3.54 14.67
N GLY A 10 -18.28 3.40 13.35
CA GLY A 10 -17.51 2.31 12.76
C GLY A 10 -16.02 2.35 13.17
N LEU A 11 -15.24 1.35 12.76
CA LEU A 11 -13.81 1.25 13.13
C LEU A 11 -13.04 2.58 12.99
N PRO A 12 -12.17 2.93 13.96
CA PRO A 12 -11.37 4.14 13.90
C PRO A 12 -10.53 4.21 12.62
N ALA A 13 -10.44 5.40 12.00
CA ALA A 13 -9.71 5.58 10.73
C ALA A 13 -8.23 5.18 10.85
N GLY A 14 -7.61 5.40 12.01
CA GLY A 14 -6.22 4.98 12.28
C GLY A 14 -6.05 3.47 12.25
N THR A 15 -7.00 2.71 12.82
CA THR A 15 -6.96 1.25 12.82
C THR A 15 -7.12 0.70 11.42
N LEU A 16 -8.08 1.22 10.65
CA LEU A 16 -8.25 0.85 9.24
C LEU A 16 -7.01 1.15 8.40
N LEU A 17 -6.38 2.31 8.63
CA LEU A 17 -5.14 2.67 7.96
C LEU A 17 -4.01 1.67 8.29
N ALA A 18 -3.83 1.32 9.56
CA ALA A 18 -2.78 0.39 9.97
C ALA A 18 -2.95 -0.99 9.31
N PHE A 19 -4.17 -1.53 9.29
CA PHE A 19 -4.46 -2.79 8.58
C PHE A 19 -4.26 -2.67 7.07
N ALA A 20 -4.67 -1.55 6.47
CA ALA A 20 -4.48 -1.33 5.03
C ALA A 20 -3.00 -1.27 4.65
N VAL A 21 -2.17 -0.56 5.42
CA VAL A 21 -0.72 -0.46 5.21
C VAL A 21 -0.04 -1.81 5.40
N ALA A 22 -0.42 -2.57 6.43
CA ALA A 22 0.10 -3.92 6.64
C ALA A 22 -0.29 -4.88 5.50
N ALA A 23 -1.54 -4.79 5.03
CA ALA A 23 -2.04 -5.59 3.91
C ALA A 23 -1.32 -5.22 2.59
N ASP A 24 -1.12 -3.93 2.32
CA ASP A 24 -0.37 -3.44 1.16
C ASP A 24 1.05 -3.99 1.16
N GLY A 25 1.80 -3.82 2.26
CA GLY A 25 3.15 -4.37 2.40
C GLY A 25 3.20 -5.89 2.23
N ALA A 26 2.24 -6.62 2.81
CA ALA A 26 2.16 -8.07 2.66
C ALA A 26 1.87 -8.49 1.21
N LEU A 27 0.95 -7.81 0.53
CA LEU A 27 0.62 -8.07 -0.88
C LEU A 27 1.77 -7.72 -1.81
N VAL A 28 2.51 -6.64 -1.55
CA VAL A 28 3.71 -6.29 -2.32
C VAL A 28 4.78 -7.36 -2.16
N VAL A 29 5.13 -7.76 -0.94
CA VAL A 29 6.15 -8.80 -0.70
C VAL A 29 5.72 -10.13 -1.33
N CYS A 30 4.47 -10.53 -1.13
CA CYS A 30 3.91 -11.75 -1.72
C CYS A 30 3.92 -11.69 -3.24
N GLY A 31 3.39 -10.61 -3.83
CA GLY A 31 3.29 -10.44 -5.27
C GLY A 31 4.66 -10.34 -5.96
N LEU A 32 5.63 -9.66 -5.35
CA LEU A 32 7.00 -9.62 -5.85
C LEU A 32 7.67 -10.99 -5.75
N GLY A 33 7.47 -11.72 -4.65
CA GLY A 33 8.00 -13.07 -4.48
C GLY A 33 7.44 -14.06 -5.50
N PHE A 34 6.11 -14.14 -5.64
CA PHE A 34 5.47 -14.99 -6.64
C PHE A 34 5.78 -14.55 -8.07
N GLY A 35 5.81 -13.23 -8.33
CA GLY A 35 6.19 -12.68 -9.62
C GLY A 35 7.57 -13.16 -10.03
N SER A 36 8.56 -13.04 -9.14
CA SER A 36 9.93 -13.50 -9.39
C SER A 36 10.01 -15.00 -9.64
N LEU A 37 9.27 -15.83 -8.88
CA LEU A 37 9.22 -17.28 -9.11
C LEU A 37 8.60 -17.66 -10.47
N LEU A 38 7.59 -16.91 -10.90
CA LEU A 38 6.87 -17.18 -12.15
C LEU A 38 7.65 -16.69 -13.38
N THR A 39 8.33 -15.55 -13.27
CA THR A 39 9.10 -14.98 -14.38
C THR A 39 10.51 -15.55 -14.47
N GLY A 40 11.02 -16.13 -13.38
CA GLY A 40 12.42 -16.54 -13.29
C GLY A 40 13.39 -15.36 -13.31
N SER A 41 12.88 -14.14 -13.09
CA SER A 41 13.65 -12.90 -13.09
C SER A 41 13.67 -12.25 -11.71
N ASP A 42 14.75 -11.53 -11.42
CA ASP A 42 14.82 -10.72 -10.23
C ASP A 42 13.96 -9.46 -10.39
N VAL A 43 13.48 -8.91 -9.27
CA VAL A 43 12.66 -7.68 -9.25
C VAL A 43 13.42 -6.49 -9.86
N ILE A 44 14.75 -6.51 -9.76
CA ILE A 44 15.66 -5.56 -10.41
C ILE A 44 16.81 -6.35 -11.03
N GLU A 45 16.77 -6.52 -12.35
CA GLU A 45 17.86 -7.16 -13.11
C GLU A 45 18.92 -6.16 -13.57
N THR A 46 18.68 -4.85 -13.38
CA THR A 46 19.58 -3.81 -13.90
C THR A 46 20.93 -3.84 -13.17
N PRO A 47 22.04 -4.09 -13.90
CA PRO A 47 23.37 -4.09 -13.31
C PRO A 47 23.70 -2.72 -12.68
N GLY A 48 24.13 -2.73 -11.42
CA GLY A 48 24.54 -1.51 -10.71
C GLY A 48 23.50 -0.92 -9.76
N ILE A 49 22.30 -1.48 -9.67
CA ILE A 49 21.34 -1.13 -8.61
C ILE A 49 21.36 -2.19 -7.52
N GLY A 50 21.78 -1.77 -6.33
CA GLY A 50 21.82 -2.65 -5.17
C GLY A 50 20.43 -3.01 -4.64
N ILE A 51 20.38 -4.06 -3.82
CA ILE A 51 19.18 -4.47 -3.09
C ILE A 51 18.67 -3.38 -2.12
N VAL A 52 19.57 -2.56 -1.59
CA VAL A 52 19.25 -1.50 -0.61
C VAL A 52 18.35 -0.42 -1.20
N PRO A 53 18.70 0.27 -2.31
CA PRO A 53 17.81 1.27 -2.92
C PRO A 53 16.47 0.67 -3.38
N ALA A 54 16.45 -0.59 -3.82
CA ALA A 54 15.23 -1.31 -4.18
C ALA A 54 14.27 -1.47 -2.99
N ALA A 55 14.79 -2.01 -1.88
CA ALA A 55 14.00 -2.22 -0.67
C ALA A 55 13.50 -0.90 -0.08
N LEU A 56 14.34 0.13 -0.07
CA LEU A 56 13.95 1.48 0.39
C LEU A 56 12.88 2.10 -0.50
N ALA A 57 12.92 1.89 -1.82
CA ALA A 57 11.88 2.38 -2.73
C ALA A 57 10.51 1.74 -2.43
N VAL A 58 10.48 0.44 -2.09
CA VAL A 58 9.25 -0.23 -1.64
C VAL A 58 8.74 0.36 -0.33
N VAL A 59 9.62 0.62 0.64
CA VAL A 59 9.23 1.26 1.92
C VAL A 59 8.63 2.65 1.68
N VAL A 60 9.23 3.45 0.78
CA VAL A 60 8.70 4.76 0.40
C VAL A 60 7.33 4.64 -0.28
N SER A 61 7.15 3.66 -1.16
CA SER A 61 5.87 3.38 -1.82
C SER A 61 4.76 3.06 -0.80
N ILE A 62 5.02 2.18 0.16
CA ILE A 62 4.09 1.83 1.25
C ILE A 62 3.76 3.06 2.12
N ALA A 63 4.77 3.90 2.43
CA ALA A 63 4.55 5.12 3.20
C ALA A 63 3.64 6.11 2.43
N VAL A 64 3.89 6.30 1.13
CA VAL A 64 3.06 7.17 0.28
C VAL A 64 1.64 6.60 0.12
N PHE A 65 1.48 5.27 0.01
CA PHE A 65 0.17 4.62 0.04
C PHE A 65 -0.63 5.03 1.30
N GLY A 66 -0.01 4.94 2.47
CA GLY A 66 -0.63 5.32 3.73
C GLY A 66 -1.03 6.80 3.77
N LEU A 67 -0.14 7.69 3.33
CA LEU A 67 -0.39 9.13 3.25
C LEU A 67 -1.52 9.48 2.27
N ALA A 68 -1.56 8.82 1.12
CA ALA A 68 -2.58 9.03 0.09
C ALA A 68 -3.96 8.49 0.51
N LEU A 69 -4.00 7.38 1.24
CA LEU A 69 -5.23 6.76 1.71
C LEU A 69 -5.85 7.48 2.91
N TRP A 70 -5.03 8.06 3.79
CA TRP A 70 -5.46 8.76 5.00
C TRP A 70 -6.62 9.76 4.81
N PRO A 71 -6.58 10.71 3.86
CA PRO A 71 -7.68 11.65 3.66
C PRO A 71 -8.97 10.98 3.18
N ALA A 72 -8.90 9.80 2.55
CA ALA A 72 -10.10 9.02 2.20
C ALA A 72 -10.78 8.46 3.44
N LEU A 73 -10.01 7.89 4.37
CA LEU A 73 -10.56 7.24 5.55
C LEU A 73 -11.14 8.22 6.58
N ARG A 74 -10.73 9.49 6.55
CA ARG A 74 -11.30 10.54 7.41
C ARG A 74 -12.71 10.98 7.01
N ILE A 75 -13.16 10.65 5.80
CA ILE A 75 -14.48 11.04 5.31
C ILE A 75 -15.52 9.97 5.70
N PRO A 76 -16.77 10.35 6.06
CA PRO A 76 -17.81 9.38 6.43
C PRO A 76 -18.21 8.44 5.28
N HIS A 77 -18.27 8.95 4.05
CA HIS A 77 -18.63 8.20 2.85
C HIS A 77 -17.55 8.38 1.76
N PRO A 78 -16.38 7.72 1.87
CA PRO A 78 -15.31 7.83 0.89
C PRO A 78 -15.76 7.34 -0.50
N SER A 79 -15.25 7.92 -1.59
CA SER A 79 -15.49 7.41 -2.95
C SER A 79 -14.47 6.34 -3.32
N PHE A 80 -14.90 5.27 -3.99
CA PHE A 80 -13.99 4.27 -4.57
C PHE A 80 -13.08 4.85 -5.66
N VAL A 81 -13.44 5.99 -6.27
CA VAL A 81 -12.58 6.71 -7.21
C VAL A 81 -11.25 7.10 -6.58
N ARG A 82 -11.18 7.25 -5.25
CA ARG A 82 -9.91 7.54 -4.55
C ARG A 82 -8.90 6.41 -4.63
N VAL A 83 -9.33 5.16 -4.87
CA VAL A 83 -8.42 4.03 -5.10
C VAL A 83 -7.51 4.32 -6.29
N ILE A 84 -8.04 4.96 -7.34
CA ILE A 84 -7.28 5.37 -8.53
C ILE A 84 -6.14 6.32 -8.14
N GLY A 85 -6.42 7.33 -7.32
CA GLY A 85 -5.38 8.25 -6.85
C GLY A 85 -4.31 7.55 -6.01
N VAL A 86 -4.73 6.64 -5.11
CA VAL A 86 -3.82 5.91 -4.22
C VAL A 86 -2.91 4.96 -5.00
N LEU A 87 -3.44 4.23 -5.98
CA LEU A 87 -2.63 3.28 -6.77
C LEU A 87 -1.57 4.01 -7.60
N PHE A 88 -1.92 5.13 -8.26
CA PHE A 88 -0.97 5.91 -9.04
C PHE A 88 0.04 6.61 -8.15
N ALA A 89 -0.36 7.12 -6.98
CA ALA A 89 0.56 7.72 -6.03
C ALA A 89 1.59 6.69 -5.52
N SER A 90 1.15 5.49 -5.17
CA SER A 90 2.02 4.41 -4.69
C SER A 90 3.01 3.94 -5.77
N ALA A 91 2.52 3.71 -7.00
CA ALA A 91 3.34 3.29 -8.14
C ALA A 91 4.35 4.38 -8.56
N ALA A 92 3.91 5.64 -8.66
CA ALA A 92 4.79 6.76 -8.99
C ALA A 92 5.84 6.98 -7.90
N ALA A 93 5.47 6.83 -6.63
CA ALA A 93 6.40 6.92 -5.51
C ALA A 93 7.46 5.84 -5.55
N TYR A 94 7.11 4.60 -5.90
CA TYR A 94 8.09 3.53 -6.10
C TYR A 94 9.12 3.90 -7.17
N GLY A 95 8.67 4.28 -8.37
CA GLY A 95 9.56 4.65 -9.48
C GLY A 95 10.44 5.87 -9.16
N ALA A 96 9.85 6.92 -8.59
CA ALA A 96 10.59 8.13 -8.21
C ALA A 96 11.59 7.86 -7.07
N ALA A 97 11.20 7.10 -6.06
CA ALA A 97 12.09 6.72 -4.96
C ALA A 97 13.25 5.86 -5.46
N LEU A 98 12.97 4.87 -6.31
CA LEU A 98 14.00 4.03 -6.90
C LEU A 98 15.02 4.86 -7.70
N TRP A 99 14.54 5.80 -8.51
CA TRP A 99 15.41 6.70 -9.28
C TRP A 99 16.31 7.53 -8.36
N LEU A 100 15.72 8.22 -7.37
CA LEU A 100 16.44 9.08 -6.45
C LEU A 100 17.42 8.31 -5.58
N LEU A 101 17.02 7.14 -5.08
CA LEU A 101 17.86 6.28 -4.27
C LEU A 101 18.99 5.66 -5.09
N ALA A 102 18.74 5.24 -6.33
CA ALA A 102 19.82 4.77 -7.19
C ALA A 102 20.90 5.85 -7.38
N LEU A 103 20.50 7.09 -7.66
CA LEU A 103 21.44 8.24 -7.75
C LEU A 103 22.16 8.50 -6.43
N ALA A 104 21.44 8.50 -5.30
CA ALA A 104 22.02 8.74 -3.98
C ALA A 104 23.03 7.66 -3.58
N PHE A 105 22.86 6.43 -4.05
CA PHE A 105 23.78 5.31 -3.84
C PHE A 105 24.86 5.19 -4.92
N GLY A 106 25.00 6.19 -5.80
CA GLY A 106 26.12 6.31 -6.73
C GLY A 106 25.89 5.69 -8.11
N ALA A 107 24.67 5.26 -8.44
CA ALA A 107 24.36 4.85 -9.81
C ALA A 107 24.43 6.06 -10.76
N GLY A 108 24.89 5.85 -11.99
CA GLY A 108 24.85 6.87 -13.03
C GLY A 108 23.41 7.21 -13.44
N ILE A 109 23.18 8.41 -13.95
CA ILE A 109 21.86 8.86 -14.44
C ILE A 109 21.30 7.90 -15.49
N ALA A 110 22.15 7.41 -16.40
CA ALA A 110 21.76 6.44 -17.42
C ALA A 110 21.26 5.13 -16.80
N SER A 111 21.99 4.54 -15.85
CA SER A 111 21.59 3.30 -15.16
C SER A 111 20.33 3.48 -14.31
N ALA A 112 20.23 4.59 -13.57
CA ALA A 112 19.05 4.88 -12.74
C ALA A 112 17.79 5.03 -13.61
N THR A 113 17.92 5.71 -14.75
CA THR A 113 16.79 5.91 -15.69
C THR A 113 16.41 4.62 -16.38
N ALA A 114 17.40 3.82 -16.82
CA ALA A 114 17.16 2.51 -17.43
C ALA A 114 16.40 1.57 -16.48
N ALA A 115 16.79 1.52 -15.21
CA ALA A 115 16.08 0.70 -14.23
C ALA A 115 14.65 1.15 -13.96
N VAL A 116 14.42 2.46 -13.89
CA VAL A 116 13.05 2.98 -13.74
C VAL A 116 12.21 2.63 -14.96
N ALA A 117 12.76 2.76 -16.17
CA ALA A 117 12.08 2.36 -17.39
C ALA A 117 11.74 0.86 -17.38
N ASP A 118 12.71 0.03 -16.97
CA ASP A 118 12.56 -1.42 -16.88
C ASP A 118 11.45 -1.82 -15.90
N VAL A 119 11.45 -1.30 -14.66
CA VAL A 119 10.39 -1.62 -13.69
C VAL A 119 9.03 -1.04 -14.07
N THR A 120 9.00 0.08 -14.80
CA THR A 120 7.76 0.76 -15.22
C THR A 120 7.07 0.02 -16.36
N ILE A 121 7.85 -0.49 -17.32
CA ILE A 121 7.33 -1.27 -18.45
C ILE A 121 7.13 -2.74 -18.06
N GLY A 122 7.95 -3.22 -17.12
CA GLY A 122 7.95 -4.57 -16.61
C GLY A 122 6.80 -4.87 -15.66
N TRP A 123 6.91 -6.03 -15.03
CA TRP A 123 5.90 -6.59 -14.13
C TRP A 123 5.88 -6.02 -12.69
N PRO A 124 6.96 -5.43 -12.11
CA PRO A 124 6.92 -4.99 -10.71
C PRO A 124 5.92 -3.86 -10.43
N VAL A 125 5.85 -2.85 -11.30
CA VAL A 125 4.93 -1.71 -11.12
C VAL A 125 3.45 -2.14 -11.15
N PRO A 126 2.99 -2.98 -12.09
CA PRO A 126 1.65 -3.56 -12.04
C PRO A 126 1.33 -4.29 -10.74
N VAL A 127 2.29 -5.02 -10.16
CA VAL A 127 2.12 -5.72 -8.87
C VAL A 127 1.93 -4.73 -7.73
N ILE A 128 2.78 -3.71 -7.63
CA ILE A 128 2.69 -2.66 -6.60
C ILE A 128 1.36 -1.90 -6.73
N ALA A 129 0.99 -1.51 -7.95
CA ALA A 129 -0.27 -0.83 -8.23
C ALA A 129 -1.48 -1.70 -7.88
N GLY A 130 -1.43 -3.00 -8.19
CA GLY A 130 -2.48 -3.97 -7.86
C GLY A 130 -2.63 -4.18 -6.35
N ALA A 131 -1.52 -4.33 -5.64
CA ALA A 131 -1.51 -4.46 -4.18
C ALA A 131 -2.14 -3.23 -3.51
N ALA A 132 -1.70 -2.03 -3.91
CA ALA A 132 -2.26 -0.77 -3.42
C ALA A 132 -3.75 -0.64 -3.74
N ALA A 133 -4.18 -1.04 -4.94
CA ALA A 133 -5.58 -0.99 -5.34
C ALA A 133 -6.45 -1.92 -4.46
N VAL A 134 -6.02 -3.16 -4.24
CA VAL A 134 -6.74 -4.14 -3.41
C VAL A 134 -6.81 -3.70 -1.96
N ALA A 135 -5.68 -3.27 -1.38
CA ALA A 135 -5.61 -2.82 0.00
C ALA A 135 -6.46 -1.56 0.25
N ALA A 136 -6.36 -0.55 -0.63
CA ALA A 136 -7.16 0.67 -0.54
C ALA A 136 -8.65 0.39 -0.73
N TRP A 137 -9.01 -0.45 -1.69
CA TRP A 137 -10.40 -0.84 -1.92
C TRP A 137 -11.00 -1.52 -0.69
N GLY A 138 -10.28 -2.49 -0.10
CA GLY A 138 -10.72 -3.18 1.11
C GLY A 138 -10.93 -2.22 2.28
N ALA A 139 -10.00 -1.30 2.52
CA ALA A 139 -10.12 -0.30 3.58
C ALA A 139 -11.33 0.64 3.36
N ILE A 140 -11.56 1.09 2.12
CA ILE A 140 -12.71 1.93 1.76
C ILE A 140 -14.02 1.16 1.88
N ALA A 141 -14.07 -0.12 1.50
CA ALA A 141 -15.25 -0.97 1.62
C ALA A 141 -15.65 -1.13 3.10
N VAL A 142 -14.69 -1.45 3.98
CA VAL A 142 -14.93 -1.58 5.44
C VAL A 142 -15.40 -0.24 6.03
N ARG A 143 -14.81 0.88 5.60
CA ARG A 143 -15.24 2.21 6.04
C ARG A 143 -16.68 2.53 5.61
N ARG A 144 -17.05 2.17 4.36
CA ARG A 144 -18.39 2.41 3.80
C ARG A 144 -19.48 1.58 4.47
N THR A 145 -19.20 0.32 4.80
CA THR A 145 -20.16 -0.57 5.47
C THR A 145 -20.35 -0.24 6.95
N ARG A 146 -19.57 0.71 7.50
CA ARG A 146 -19.53 1.04 8.93
C ARG A 146 -19.34 -0.23 9.78
N ALA A 147 -18.50 -1.14 9.29
CA ALA A 147 -18.22 -2.39 10.00
C ALA A 147 -17.81 -2.07 11.43
N ARG A 148 -18.52 -2.68 12.38
CA ARG A 148 -18.21 -2.60 13.80
C ARG A 148 -17.09 -3.58 14.13
N ARG A 149 -16.49 -3.41 15.31
CA ARG A 149 -15.59 -4.42 15.86
C ARG A 149 -16.32 -5.77 15.87
N PRO A 150 -15.75 -6.84 15.29
CA PRO A 150 -16.35 -8.16 15.39
C PRO A 150 -16.38 -8.55 16.88
N LEU A 151 -17.59 -8.81 17.39
CA LEU A 151 -17.83 -9.31 18.74
C LEU A 151 -18.08 -10.80 18.65
N TRP A 152 -17.40 -11.57 19.49
CA TRP A 152 -17.70 -12.98 19.63
C TRP A 152 -19.08 -13.19 20.28
N PRO A 153 -19.75 -14.34 20.08
CA PRO A 153 -21.08 -14.58 20.63
C PRO A 153 -21.17 -14.36 22.15
N TRP A 154 -20.11 -14.68 22.89
CA TRP A 154 -20.04 -14.49 24.35
C TRP A 154 -19.63 -13.07 24.78
N GLU A 155 -19.27 -12.18 23.84
CA GLU A 155 -18.96 -10.76 24.11
C GLU A 155 -20.17 -9.84 23.90
N ARG A 156 -21.30 -10.40 23.44
CA ARG A 156 -22.57 -9.67 23.38
C ARG A 156 -23.18 -9.73 24.77
N HIS A 157 -23.45 -8.58 25.36
CA HIS A 157 -24.24 -8.52 26.58
C HIS A 157 -25.70 -8.79 26.20
N ASP A 158 -26.40 -9.62 26.98
CA ASP A 158 -27.78 -10.05 26.71
C ASP A 158 -28.82 -8.89 26.74
N ASP A 159 -28.39 -7.65 26.96
CA ASP A 159 -29.22 -6.44 27.09
C ASP A 159 -29.60 -5.78 25.74
N ASP A 160 -29.17 -6.34 24.61
CA ASP A 160 -29.42 -5.82 23.24
C ASP A 160 -30.64 -6.47 22.54
N GLU A 161 -31.52 -7.19 23.26
CA GLU A 161 -32.79 -7.77 22.73
C GLU A 161 -34.02 -6.87 22.96
#